data_AF-A0A0N4WAU0-F1
#
_entry.id   AF-A0A0N4WAU0-F1
#
_cell.length_a   1.000
_cell.length_b   1.000
_cell.length_c   1.000
_cell.angle_alpha   90.00
_cell.angle_beta   90.00
_cell.angle_gamma   90.00
#
_symmetry.space_group_name_H-M   'P 1'
#
loop_
_entity.id
_entity.type
_entity.pdbx_description
1 polymer ?
#
loop_
_entity_poly.entity_id
_entity_poly.type
_entity_poly.pdbx_seq_one_letter_code
_entity_poly.pdbx_strand_id
1 'polypeptide(L)' 'SFKFSSGVFQQDNAKPHTARITRETLARLQGEILPHPPYSPGLAPSDYLLFLALDNHVNNR' A
#
# COMPACT_ATOMS: atom_id res chain seq x y z
N SER A 1 -5.68 -19.51 -12.04
CA SER A 1 -4.64 -18.89 -11.20
C SER A 1 -4.60 -17.41 -11.54
N PHE A 2 -5.05 -16.54 -10.62
CA PHE A 2 -5.06 -15.10 -10.84
C PHE A 2 -3.62 -14.60 -10.77
N LYS A 3 -3.09 -14.13 -11.90
CA LYS A 3 -1.77 -13.50 -11.97
C LYS A 3 -2.01 -12.00 -12.07
N PHE A 4 -1.43 -11.22 -11.16
CA PHE A 4 -1.31 -9.78 -11.37
C PHE A 4 -0.33 -9.57 -12.53
N SER A 5 -0.76 -8.91 -13.60
CA SER A 5 0.14 -8.36 -14.61
C SER A 5 1.06 -7.36 -13.92
N SER A 6 2.38 -7.51 -14.07
CA SER A 6 3.44 -6.72 -13.40
C SER A 6 2.96 -5.35 -12.92
N GLY A 7 2.61 -5.29 -11.64
CA GLY A 7 2.10 -4.09 -10.98
C GLY A 7 3.05 -3.66 -9.90
N VAL A 8 3.25 -2.35 -9.77
CA VAL A 8 4.00 -1.78 -8.65
C VAL A 8 3.07 -1.68 -7.46
N PHE A 9 3.48 -2.25 -6.34
CA PHE A 9 2.74 -2.27 -5.10
C PHE A 9 3.34 -1.27 -4.12
N GLN A 10 2.52 -0.30 -3.69
CA GLN A 10 2.91 0.73 -2.74
C GLN A 10 2.26 0.43 -1.39
N GLN A 11 3.08 0.21 -0.37
CA GLN A 11 2.66 0.04 1.03
C GLN A 11 3.60 0.81 1.94
N ASP A 12 3.13 1.13 3.16
CA ASP A 12 3.98 1.67 4.19
C ASP A 12 4.97 0.61 4.72
N ASN A 13 5.97 1.06 5.46
CA ASN A 13 6.99 0.17 6.04
C ASN A 13 6.57 -0.41 7.41
N ALA A 14 5.27 -0.51 7.71
CA ALA A 14 4.85 -1.00 9.02
C ALA A 14 5.24 -2.48 9.21
N LYS A 15 5.42 -2.89 10.48
CA LYS A 15 5.92 -4.23 10.84
C LYS A 15 5.14 -5.40 10.22
N PRO A 16 3.81 -5.36 10.05
CA PRO A 16 3.08 -6.43 9.37
C PRO A 16 3.38 -6.52 7.86
N HIS A 17 3.63 -5.38 7.21
CA HIS A 17 3.91 -5.29 5.77
C HIS A 17 5.33 -5.69 5.41
N THR A 18 6.26 -5.55 6.36
CA THR A 18 7.66 -6.00 6.21
C THR A 18 7.90 -7.44 6.63
N ALA A 19 6.90 -8.10 7.23
CA ALA A 19 7.03 -9.47 7.69
C ALA A 19 7.40 -10.43 6.55
N ARG A 20 8.20 -11.45 6.88
CA ARG A 20 8.76 -12.40 5.90
C ARG A 20 7.68 -13.06 5.05
N ILE A 21 6.58 -13.49 5.68
CA ILE A 21 5.43 -14.13 5.03
C ILE A 21 4.79 -13.20 3.99
N THR A 22 4.67 -11.91 4.32
CA THR A 22 4.11 -10.89 3.42
C THR A 22 5.00 -10.70 2.19
N ARG A 23 6.31 -10.59 2.38
CA ARG A 23 7.29 -10.48 1.28
C ARG A 23 7.32 -11.73 0.39
N GLU A 24 7.27 -12.91 1.00
CA GLU A 24 7.21 -14.20 0.27
C GLU A 24 5.95 -14.30 -0.58
N THR A 25 4.81 -13.84 -0.07
CA THR A 25 3.54 -13.82 -0.80
C THR A 25 3.58 -12.82 -1.96
N LEU A 26 4.12 -11.61 -1.73
CA LEU A 26 4.29 -10.59 -2.77
C LEU A 26 5.20 -11.05 -3.92
N ALA A 27 6.30 -11.74 -3.58
CA ALA A 27 7.21 -12.32 -4.57
C ALA A 27 6.52 -13.40 -5.42
N ARG A 28 5.67 -14.25 -4.81
CA ARG A 28 4.85 -15.24 -5.54
C ARG A 28 3.84 -14.60 -6.47
N LEU A 29 3.35 -13.41 -6.11
CA LEU A 29 2.41 -12.62 -6.89
C LEU A 29 3.09 -11.77 -7.98
N GLN A 30 4.44 -11.80 -8.10
CA GLN A 30 5.24 -11.01 -9.05
C GLN A 30 4.99 -9.49 -8.94
N GLY A 31 4.64 -9.01 -7.74
CA GLY A 31 4.50 -7.58 -7.46
C GLY A 31 5.84 -6.96 -7.09
N GLU A 32 6.23 -5.88 -7.77
CA GLU A 32 7.38 -5.07 -7.36
C GLU A 32 6.98 -4.17 -6.20
N ILE A 33 7.70 -4.22 -5.08
CA ILE A 33 7.42 -3.37 -3.91
C ILE A 33 8.17 -2.05 -4.09
N LEU A 34 7.44 -0.94 -4.17
CA LEU A 34 8.06 0.39 -4.20
C LEU A 34 8.66 0.73 -2.83
N PRO A 35 9.91 1.20 -2.75
CA PRO A 35 10.50 1.61 -1.48
C PRO A 35 9.70 2.78 -0.88
N HIS A 36 9.27 2.62 0.37
CA HIS A 36 8.58 3.67 1.12
C HIS A 36 9.48 4.19 2.24
N PRO A 37 9.73 5.51 2.33
CA PRO A 37 10.51 6.09 3.41
C PRO A 37 9.79 5.91 4.76
N PRO A 38 10.53 5.74 5.88
CA PRO A 38 9.93 5.65 7.20
C PRO A 38 9.08 6.88 7.53
N TYR A 39 7.93 6.68 8.19
CA TYR A 39 7.06 7.74 8.69
C TYR A 39 6.62 8.76 7.63
N SER A 40 6.23 8.30 6.44
CA SER A 40 5.72 9.16 5.36
C SER A 40 4.25 8.93 5.02
N PRO A 41 3.32 9.06 5.99
CA PRO A 41 1.88 8.88 5.74
C PRO A 41 1.31 9.87 4.72
N GLY A 42 2.01 10.96 4.39
CA GLY A 42 1.59 11.89 3.33
C GLY A 42 1.97 11.47 1.90
N LEU A 43 2.75 10.40 1.72
CA LEU A 43 3.26 9.99 0.40
C LEU A 43 2.46 8.87 -0.25
N ALA A 44 1.57 8.21 0.49
CA ALA A 44 0.71 7.19 -0.08
C ALA A 44 -0.51 7.87 -0.73
N PRO A 45 -0.82 7.59 -2.01
CA PRO A 45 -2.03 8.09 -2.66
C PRO A 45 -3.30 7.68 -1.92
N SER A 46 -3.30 6.53 -1.22
CA SER A 46 -4.41 6.10 -0.37
C SER A 46 -4.68 7.07 0.78
N ASP A 47 -3.62 7.56 1.42
CA ASP A 47 -3.73 8.34 2.65
C ASP A 47 -4.18 9.77 2.35
N TYR A 48 -3.68 10.35 1.25
CA TYR A 48 -4.06 11.70 0.85
C TYR A 48 -5.35 11.77 0.03
N LEU A 49 -5.65 10.79 -0.82
CA LEU A 49 -6.81 10.88 -1.72
C LEU A 49 -8.00 10.08 -1.17
N LEU A 50 -7.81 8.81 -0.85
CA LEU A 50 -8.91 7.94 -0.46
C LEU A 50 -9.40 8.24 0.96
N PHE A 51 -8.51 8.24 1.95
CA PHE A 51 -8.93 8.49 3.33
C PHE A 51 -9.41 9.92 3.55
N LEU A 52 -8.84 10.90 2.84
CA LEU A 52 -9.36 12.27 2.85
C LEU A 52 -10.75 12.38 2.22
N ALA A 53 -10.97 11.75 1.06
CA ALA A 53 -12.29 11.76 0.42
C ALA A 53 -13.34 11.01 1.26
N LEU A 54 -12.94 9.90 1.89
CA LEU A 54 -13.79 9.17 2.84
C LEU A 54 -14.11 10.03 4.06
N ASP A 55 -13.14 10.73 4.63
CA ASP A 55 -13.35 11.62 5.76
C ASP A 55 -14.32 12.76 5.39
N ASN A 56 -14.15 13.39 4.22
CA ASN A 56 -15.09 14.39 3.72
C ASN A 56 -16.50 13.83 3.54
N HIS A 57 -16.61 12.62 2.99
CA HIS A 57 -17.90 11.95 2.79
C HIS A 57 -18.59 11.59 4.12
N VAL A 58 -17.85 11.03 5.08
CA VAL A 58 -18.37 10.65 6.39
C VAL A 58 -18.73 11.89 7.22
N ASN A 59 -17.95 12.97 7.10
CA ASN A 59 -18.18 14.21 7.83
C ASN A 59 -19.12 15.19 7.11
N ASN A 60 -19.67 14.83 5.94
CA ASN A 60 -20.61 15.63 5.16
C ASN A 60 -20.12 17.09 4.93
N ARG A 61 -18.83 17.25 4.65
CA ARG A 61 -18.21 18.55 4.29
C ARG A 61 -18.07 18.69 2.78
#